data_AF-A0A367JCW0-F1
#
_entry.id   AF-A0A367JCW0-F1
#
_cell.length_a   1.000
_cell.length_b   1.000
_cell.length_c   1.000
_cell.angle_alpha   90.00
_cell.angle_beta   90.00
_cell.angle_gamma   90.00
#
_symmetry.space_group_name_H-M   'P 1'
#
loop_
_entity.id
_entity.type
_entity.pdbx_description
1 polymer ?
#
loop_
_entity_poly.entity_id
_entity_poly.type
_entity_poly.pdbx_seq_one_letter_code
_entity_poly.pdbx_strand_id
1 'polypeptide(L)'
;MTNQSDGLQQIIDAHFTNNIKWDPEIVETIFTKELLPFDFASHKLQQLEVAEYFEKYLWPHFDSTASVNHIVSICLILNEKFHQNAVNWDKLLDSERFSNLFQRVIRLLIDDDVSLSCQIPAITFLICCLQSFDIAPVQTECLKLFTIGIWSNLAYESRREQIFTDYPFLRKLWNSSNKKLAAANESAKEQLLYERNWLCLLLNSFVSQLYKIPAEGEVDNRLIKYNELILEFLIALETQFSTRRFVNTLLDDHQIVMLCQMAPFNQQKTKSIGLLKSLVDTLALYAKLEVNDHTGAALSNIEALEAHRQQLVKLQ
;
A
#
# COMPACT_ATOMS: atom_id res chain seq x y z
N MET A 1 -28.63 -15.29 -21.49
CA MET A 1 -28.67 -14.16 -20.53
C MET A 1 -29.63 -14.52 -19.40
N THR A 2 -29.29 -15.52 -18.58
CA THR A 2 -30.24 -16.18 -17.67
C THR A 2 -29.59 -16.41 -16.31
N ASN A 3 -30.24 -15.93 -15.24
CA ASN A 3 -30.14 -16.31 -13.82
C ASN A 3 -28.81 -16.15 -13.05
N GLN A 4 -27.96 -15.17 -13.34
CA GLN A 4 -26.72 -14.96 -12.55
C GLN A 4 -26.79 -13.86 -11.48
N SER A 5 -27.79 -12.97 -11.54
CA SER A 5 -28.08 -12.03 -10.44
C SER A 5 -28.83 -12.67 -9.27
N ASP A 6 -29.20 -13.95 -9.39
CA ASP A 6 -30.14 -14.62 -8.49
C ASP A 6 -29.44 -15.15 -7.22
N GLY A 7 -28.22 -15.69 -7.34
CA GLY A 7 -27.49 -16.29 -6.20
C GLY A 7 -27.12 -15.29 -5.12
N LEU A 8 -26.50 -14.17 -5.51
CA LEU A 8 -26.16 -13.09 -4.58
C LEU A 8 -27.41 -12.43 -3.99
N GLN A 9 -28.45 -12.19 -4.80
CA GLN A 9 -29.70 -11.62 -4.31
C GLN A 9 -30.41 -12.54 -3.31
N GLN A 10 -30.41 -13.86 -3.54
CA GLN A 10 -30.95 -14.84 -2.60
C GLN A 10 -30.20 -14.83 -1.27
N ILE A 11 -28.87 -14.72 -1.30
CA ILE A 11 -28.06 -14.59 -0.08
C ILE A 11 -28.41 -13.27 0.64
N ILE A 12 -28.55 -12.17 -0.11
CA ILE A 12 -28.94 -10.86 0.42
C ILE A 12 -30.31 -10.95 1.13
N ASP A 13 -31.31 -11.46 0.44
CA ASP A 13 -32.68 -11.57 0.95
C ASP A 13 -32.79 -12.50 2.16
N ALA A 14 -31.97 -13.55 2.21
CA ALA A 14 -31.97 -14.51 3.31
C ALA A 14 -31.28 -14.00 4.59
N HIS A 15 -30.19 -13.23 4.45
CA HIS A 15 -29.28 -12.97 5.58
C HIS A 15 -29.14 -11.50 5.98
N PHE A 16 -29.54 -10.56 5.12
CA PHE A 16 -29.35 -9.11 5.34
C PHE A 16 -30.69 -8.41 5.62
N THR A 17 -31.56 -9.10 6.37
CA THR A 17 -32.85 -8.57 6.84
C THR A 17 -32.70 -7.84 8.19
N ASN A 18 -33.79 -7.31 8.76
CA ASN A 18 -33.73 -6.52 10.00
C ASN A 18 -33.21 -7.29 11.24
N ASN A 19 -33.08 -8.63 11.19
CA ASN A 19 -32.60 -9.45 12.30
C ASN A 19 -31.41 -10.32 11.86
N ILE A 20 -30.26 -9.67 11.68
CA ILE A 20 -29.04 -10.32 11.17
C ILE A 20 -28.46 -11.26 12.22
N LYS A 21 -28.23 -12.51 11.80
CA LYS A 21 -27.46 -13.49 12.57
C LYS A 21 -26.08 -13.62 11.93
N TRP A 22 -25.04 -13.30 12.69
CA TRP A 22 -23.65 -13.46 12.26
C TRP A 22 -23.33 -14.93 11.99
N ASP A 23 -22.73 -15.18 10.81
CA ASP A 23 -22.20 -16.46 10.39
C ASP A 23 -21.00 -16.20 9.43
N PRO A 24 -19.76 -16.49 9.85
CA PRO A 24 -18.58 -16.22 9.03
C PRO A 24 -18.58 -16.98 7.70
N GLU A 25 -19.27 -18.13 7.61
CA GLU A 25 -19.38 -18.92 6.37
C GLU A 25 -20.13 -18.18 5.26
N ILE A 26 -20.93 -17.18 5.60
CA ILE A 26 -21.62 -16.34 4.62
C ILE A 26 -20.62 -15.43 3.91
N VAL A 27 -19.64 -14.88 4.65
CA VAL A 27 -18.55 -14.11 4.05
C VAL A 27 -17.73 -14.99 3.12
N GLU A 28 -17.39 -16.20 3.55
CA GLU A 28 -16.69 -17.19 2.73
C GLU A 28 -17.48 -17.54 1.45
N THR A 29 -18.79 -17.74 1.58
CA THR A 29 -19.66 -18.09 0.47
C THR A 29 -19.79 -16.95 -0.53
N ILE A 30 -20.04 -15.71 -0.07
CA ILE A 30 -20.10 -14.53 -0.94
C ILE A 30 -18.77 -14.34 -1.65
N PHE A 31 -17.65 -14.42 -0.92
CA PHE A 31 -16.33 -14.23 -1.50
C PHE A 31 -16.01 -15.29 -2.56
N THR A 32 -16.14 -16.58 -2.22
CA THR A 32 -15.69 -17.68 -3.09
C THR A 32 -16.64 -18.01 -4.22
N LYS A 33 -17.96 -17.81 -4.07
CA LYS A 33 -18.96 -18.16 -5.08
C LYS A 33 -19.46 -16.96 -5.88
N GLU A 34 -19.55 -15.80 -5.25
CA GLU A 34 -20.18 -14.62 -5.88
C GLU A 34 -19.18 -13.57 -6.34
N LEU A 35 -18.07 -13.38 -5.64
CA LEU A 35 -17.10 -12.33 -5.96
C LEU A 35 -15.90 -12.83 -6.79
N LEU A 36 -15.15 -13.79 -6.26
CA LEU A 36 -13.90 -14.27 -6.88
C LEU A 36 -14.08 -14.86 -8.30
N PRO A 37 -15.10 -15.71 -8.58
CA PRO A 37 -15.29 -16.28 -9.92
C PRO A 37 -15.64 -15.25 -10.99
N PHE A 38 -16.10 -14.07 -10.58
CA PHE A 38 -16.50 -12.97 -11.43
C PHE A 38 -15.48 -11.82 -11.39
N ASP A 39 -14.26 -12.10 -10.93
CA ASP A 39 -13.15 -11.14 -10.83
C ASP A 39 -13.55 -9.83 -10.13
N PHE A 40 -14.35 -9.95 -9.07
CA PHE A 40 -14.84 -8.83 -8.27
C PHE A 40 -15.61 -7.77 -9.09
N ALA A 41 -16.40 -8.21 -10.07
CA ALA A 41 -17.14 -7.32 -10.96
C ALA A 41 -17.92 -6.22 -10.20
N SER A 42 -17.72 -4.96 -10.60
CA SER A 42 -18.25 -3.77 -9.91
C SER A 42 -19.76 -3.82 -9.65
N HIS A 43 -20.57 -4.34 -10.59
CA HIS A 43 -22.03 -4.46 -10.38
C HIS A 43 -22.41 -5.34 -9.18
N LYS A 44 -21.59 -6.35 -8.81
CA LYS A 44 -21.83 -7.17 -7.62
C LYS A 44 -21.44 -6.46 -6.34
N LEU A 45 -20.34 -5.70 -6.37
CA LEU A 45 -19.94 -4.84 -5.25
C LEU A 45 -21.00 -3.78 -4.97
N GLN A 46 -21.58 -3.19 -6.02
CA GLN A 46 -22.69 -2.24 -5.91
C GLN A 46 -23.96 -2.88 -5.32
N GLN A 47 -24.29 -4.12 -5.71
CA GLN A 47 -25.41 -4.85 -5.09
C GLN A 47 -25.19 -5.06 -3.58
N LEU A 48 -23.98 -5.43 -3.18
CA LEU A 48 -23.61 -5.59 -1.77
C LEU A 48 -23.62 -4.25 -1.01
N GLU A 49 -23.21 -3.16 -1.67
CA GLU A 49 -23.27 -1.81 -1.11
C GLU A 49 -24.72 -1.39 -0.82
N VAL A 50 -25.63 -1.59 -1.78
CA VAL A 50 -27.07 -1.28 -1.61
C VAL A 50 -27.69 -2.11 -0.48
N ALA A 51 -27.20 -3.34 -0.27
CA ALA A 51 -27.59 -4.20 0.85
C ALA A 51 -26.96 -3.79 2.19
N GLU A 52 -26.14 -2.74 2.22
CA GLU A 52 -25.36 -2.27 3.38
C GLU A 52 -24.45 -3.38 3.95
N TYR A 53 -23.86 -4.21 3.08
CA TYR A 53 -23.05 -5.38 3.46
C TYR A 53 -21.93 -5.01 4.45
N PHE A 54 -21.30 -3.86 4.24
CA PHE A 54 -20.25 -3.36 5.11
C PHE A 54 -20.77 -2.99 6.50
N GLU A 55 -21.78 -2.13 6.56
CA GLU A 55 -22.31 -1.55 7.79
C GLU A 55 -23.08 -2.56 8.64
N LYS A 56 -23.78 -3.51 7.99
CA LYS A 56 -24.66 -4.46 8.65
C LYS A 56 -24.01 -5.79 8.99
N TYR A 57 -22.96 -6.19 8.26
CA TYR A 57 -22.46 -7.56 8.34
C TYR A 57 -20.95 -7.65 8.51
N LEU A 58 -20.16 -6.96 7.68
CA LEU A 58 -18.70 -7.07 7.73
C LEU A 58 -18.12 -6.34 8.96
N TRP A 59 -18.36 -5.03 9.08
CA TRP A 59 -17.69 -4.17 10.06
C TRP A 59 -18.10 -4.43 11.51
N PRO A 60 -19.40 -4.64 11.83
CA PRO A 60 -19.83 -4.92 13.21
C PRO A 60 -19.18 -6.18 13.78
N HIS A 61 -18.93 -7.19 12.94
CA HIS A 61 -18.40 -8.50 13.31
C HIS A 61 -16.93 -8.69 12.95
N PHE A 62 -16.23 -7.63 12.56
CA PHE A 62 -14.79 -7.69 12.31
C PHE A 62 -14.04 -7.71 13.64
N ASP A 63 -13.22 -8.75 13.83
CA ASP A 63 -12.34 -8.93 14.97
C ASP A 63 -11.00 -9.57 14.56
N SER A 64 -10.16 -9.89 15.56
CA SER A 64 -8.86 -10.51 15.36
C SER A 64 -8.91 -11.92 14.74
N THR A 65 -10.07 -12.59 14.76
CA THR A 65 -10.28 -13.95 14.25
C THR A 65 -10.84 -13.98 12.82
N ALA A 66 -11.22 -12.81 12.26
CA ALA A 66 -11.77 -12.70 10.92
C ALA A 66 -10.86 -13.37 9.87
N SER A 67 -11.43 -13.97 8.82
CA SER A 67 -10.64 -14.66 7.79
C SER A 67 -9.97 -13.68 6.82
N VAL A 68 -9.07 -14.18 5.95
CA VAL A 68 -8.53 -13.40 4.81
C VAL A 68 -9.66 -12.90 3.92
N ASN A 69 -10.66 -13.74 3.64
CA ASN A 69 -11.79 -13.37 2.78
C ASN A 69 -12.65 -12.26 3.41
N HIS A 70 -12.78 -12.23 4.74
CA HIS A 70 -13.42 -11.12 5.46
C HIS A 70 -12.63 -9.82 5.31
N ILE A 71 -11.31 -9.84 5.52
CA ILE A 71 -10.45 -8.66 5.33
C ILE A 71 -10.56 -8.13 3.90
N VAL A 72 -10.44 -9.02 2.91
CA VAL A 72 -10.48 -8.63 1.48
C VAL A 72 -11.87 -8.13 1.11
N SER A 73 -12.95 -8.73 1.64
CA SER A 73 -14.32 -8.23 1.44
C SER A 73 -14.51 -6.82 2.01
N ILE A 74 -13.93 -6.54 3.19
CA ILE A 74 -13.90 -5.17 3.74
C ILE A 74 -13.17 -4.23 2.79
N CYS A 75 -11.97 -4.61 2.31
CA CYS A 75 -11.20 -3.78 1.38
C CYS A 75 -11.99 -3.50 0.09
N LEU A 76 -12.63 -4.52 -0.50
CA LEU A 76 -13.41 -4.39 -1.72
C LEU A 76 -14.56 -3.38 -1.58
N ILE A 77 -15.36 -3.48 -0.52
CA ILE A 77 -16.49 -2.57 -0.32
C ILE A 77 -16.01 -1.16 0.04
N LEU A 78 -14.94 -1.03 0.83
CA LEU A 78 -14.36 0.28 1.13
C LEU A 78 -13.81 0.95 -0.13
N ASN A 79 -13.10 0.23 -0.99
CA ASN A 79 -12.60 0.74 -2.27
C ASN A 79 -13.75 1.23 -3.17
N GLU A 80 -14.84 0.46 -3.26
CA GLU A 80 -16.03 0.89 -4.03
C GLU A 80 -16.66 2.15 -3.42
N LYS A 81 -16.77 2.23 -2.08
CA LYS A 81 -17.24 3.45 -1.39
C LYS A 81 -16.30 4.65 -1.61
N PHE A 82 -14.99 4.43 -1.69
CA PHE A 82 -14.03 5.49 -2.05
C PHE A 82 -14.27 6.01 -3.46
N HIS A 83 -14.44 5.12 -4.44
CA HIS A 83 -14.75 5.50 -5.82
C HIS A 83 -16.03 6.33 -5.92
N GLN A 84 -17.00 6.10 -5.04
CA GLN A 84 -18.26 6.82 -4.98
C GLN A 84 -18.24 8.06 -4.06
N ASN A 85 -17.10 8.39 -3.43
CA ASN A 85 -16.98 9.43 -2.38
C ASN A 85 -18.00 9.25 -1.22
N ALA A 86 -18.29 7.99 -0.87
CA ALA A 86 -19.33 7.60 0.08
C ALA A 86 -18.77 7.06 1.41
N VAL A 87 -17.45 7.15 1.63
CA VAL A 87 -16.82 6.66 2.87
C VAL A 87 -17.23 7.54 4.04
N ASN A 88 -17.94 6.95 4.99
CA ASN A 88 -18.24 7.59 6.25
C ASN A 88 -17.12 7.31 7.26
N TRP A 89 -16.15 8.21 7.31
CA TRP A 89 -15.01 8.08 8.20
C TRP A 89 -15.42 7.99 9.67
N ASP A 90 -16.40 8.78 10.13
CA ASP A 90 -16.85 8.80 11.53
C ASP A 90 -17.26 7.42 12.06
N LYS A 91 -17.88 6.58 11.21
CA LYS A 91 -18.23 5.19 11.55
C LYS A 91 -17.03 4.23 11.54
N LEU A 92 -16.00 4.55 10.75
CA LEU A 92 -14.74 3.81 10.63
C LEU A 92 -13.70 4.21 11.69
N LEU A 93 -13.89 5.34 12.39
CA LEU A 93 -12.95 5.85 13.39
C LEU A 93 -12.94 5.08 14.73
N ASP A 94 -13.49 3.86 14.79
CA ASP A 94 -13.13 2.96 15.88
C ASP A 94 -11.64 2.61 15.76
N SER A 95 -10.82 3.35 16.52
CA SER A 95 -9.37 3.37 16.36
C SER A 95 -8.74 1.98 16.46
N GLU A 96 -9.31 1.07 17.26
CA GLU A 96 -8.75 -0.25 17.47
C GLU A 96 -9.06 -1.19 16.30
N ARG A 97 -10.31 -1.22 15.83
CA ARG A 97 -10.70 -2.04 14.67
C ARG A 97 -10.02 -1.57 13.40
N PHE A 98 -9.94 -0.26 13.17
CA PHE A 98 -9.25 0.27 12.01
C PHE A 98 -7.76 -0.03 12.04
N SER A 99 -7.09 0.16 13.19
CA SER A 99 -5.70 -0.24 13.39
C SER A 99 -5.53 -1.74 13.13
N ASN A 100 -6.41 -2.61 13.66
CA ASN A 100 -6.37 -4.04 13.40
C ASN A 100 -6.51 -4.36 11.90
N LEU A 101 -7.50 -3.78 11.21
CA LEU A 101 -7.69 -3.96 9.78
C LEU A 101 -6.43 -3.55 9.00
N PHE A 102 -5.93 -2.33 9.24
CA PHE A 102 -4.75 -1.79 8.58
C PHE A 102 -3.54 -2.72 8.75
N GLN A 103 -3.32 -3.19 9.99
CA GLN A 103 -2.25 -4.11 10.34
C GLN A 103 -2.36 -5.48 9.67
N ARG A 104 -3.58 -5.95 9.40
CA ARG A 104 -3.80 -7.21 8.68
C ARG A 104 -3.65 -7.03 7.17
N VAL A 105 -4.08 -5.89 6.62
CA VAL A 105 -3.90 -5.54 5.21
C VAL A 105 -2.42 -5.46 4.84
N ILE A 106 -1.58 -4.80 5.65
CA ILE A 106 -0.15 -4.71 5.36
C ILE A 106 0.55 -6.07 5.43
N ARG A 107 0.10 -6.99 6.30
CA ARG A 107 0.59 -8.38 6.36
C ARG A 107 0.21 -9.17 5.12
N LEU A 108 -1.03 -9.01 4.65
CA LEU A 108 -1.53 -9.67 3.45
C LEU A 108 -0.68 -9.33 2.20
N LEU A 109 -0.18 -8.10 2.09
CA LEU A 109 0.61 -7.64 0.94
C LEU A 109 2.01 -8.22 0.84
N ILE A 110 2.55 -8.78 1.92
CA ILE A 110 3.90 -9.38 1.94
C ILE A 110 3.86 -10.91 2.10
N ASP A 111 2.66 -11.49 2.18
CA ASP A 111 2.46 -12.93 2.35
C ASP A 111 2.49 -13.61 0.97
N ASP A 112 3.48 -14.49 0.76
CA ASP A 112 3.71 -15.20 -0.49
C ASP A 112 2.62 -16.26 -0.77
N ASP A 113 1.91 -16.73 0.26
CA ASP A 113 0.82 -17.69 0.12
C ASP A 113 -0.50 -17.01 -0.32
N VAL A 114 -0.56 -15.69 -0.29
CA VAL A 114 -1.75 -14.92 -0.68
C VAL A 114 -1.73 -14.60 -2.17
N SER A 115 -2.82 -14.96 -2.85
CA SER A 115 -2.98 -14.69 -4.29
C SER A 115 -3.05 -13.19 -4.64
N LEU A 116 -2.65 -12.85 -5.87
CA LEU A 116 -2.79 -11.49 -6.41
C LEU A 116 -4.25 -10.97 -6.35
N SER A 117 -5.24 -11.86 -6.46
CA SER A 117 -6.66 -11.51 -6.33
C SER A 117 -7.02 -10.92 -4.97
N CYS A 118 -6.30 -11.29 -3.92
CA CYS A 118 -6.49 -10.75 -2.57
C CYS A 118 -5.57 -9.55 -2.32
N GLN A 119 -4.36 -9.56 -2.88
CA GLN A 119 -3.40 -8.47 -2.73
C GLN A 119 -3.83 -7.19 -3.47
N ILE A 120 -4.48 -7.31 -4.63
CA ILE A 120 -4.96 -6.16 -5.42
C ILE A 120 -5.95 -5.28 -4.63
N PRO A 121 -7.05 -5.81 -4.05
CA PRO A 121 -7.93 -4.99 -3.21
C PRO A 121 -7.23 -4.40 -1.99
N ALA A 122 -6.28 -5.12 -1.40
CA ALA A 122 -5.51 -4.67 -0.24
C ALA A 122 -4.60 -3.46 -0.57
N ILE A 123 -3.86 -3.49 -1.68
CA ILE A 123 -3.02 -2.35 -2.08
C ILE A 123 -3.88 -1.15 -2.51
N THR A 124 -5.00 -1.38 -3.21
CA THR A 124 -5.96 -0.32 -3.54
C THR A 124 -6.48 0.36 -2.28
N PHE A 125 -6.80 -0.40 -1.23
CA PHE A 125 -7.23 0.16 0.05
C PHE A 125 -6.14 1.04 0.68
N LEU A 126 -4.87 0.62 0.66
CA LEU A 126 -3.77 1.46 1.16
C LEU A 126 -3.60 2.75 0.35
N ILE A 127 -3.79 2.70 -0.98
CA ILE A 127 -3.79 3.90 -1.83
C ILE A 127 -4.93 4.83 -1.40
N CYS A 128 -6.14 4.32 -1.19
CA CYS A 128 -7.26 5.13 -0.70
C CYS A 128 -7.00 5.74 0.69
N CYS A 129 -6.30 5.02 1.59
CA CYS A 129 -5.85 5.57 2.86
C CYS A 129 -4.88 6.75 2.67
N LEU A 130 -3.92 6.64 1.74
CA LEU A 130 -3.01 7.75 1.42
C LEU A 130 -3.74 8.92 0.75
N GLN A 131 -4.78 8.67 -0.04
CA GLN A 131 -5.62 9.73 -0.63
C GLN A 131 -6.48 10.44 0.43
N SER A 132 -6.69 9.83 1.59
CA SER A 132 -7.50 10.35 2.71
C SER A 132 -6.64 10.76 3.91
N PHE A 133 -5.44 11.26 3.62
CA PHE A 133 -4.42 11.57 4.63
C PHE A 133 -4.75 12.77 5.52
N ASP A 134 -5.78 13.53 5.17
CA ASP A 134 -6.37 14.59 5.99
C ASP A 134 -7.19 14.04 7.17
N ILE A 135 -7.59 12.76 7.11
CA ILE A 135 -8.29 12.08 8.20
C ILE A 135 -7.29 11.61 9.26
N ALA A 136 -7.29 12.25 10.44
CA ALA A 136 -6.23 12.09 11.44
C ALA A 136 -5.96 10.63 11.89
N PRO A 137 -6.97 9.76 12.11
CA PRO A 137 -6.70 8.35 12.43
C PRO A 137 -6.05 7.57 11.28
N VAL A 138 -6.45 7.85 10.04
CA VAL A 138 -5.86 7.23 8.83
C VAL A 138 -4.41 7.65 8.66
N GLN A 139 -4.15 8.96 8.78
CA GLN A 139 -2.81 9.52 8.78
C GLN A 139 -1.93 8.87 9.85
N THR A 140 -2.47 8.69 11.06
CA THR A 140 -1.73 8.10 12.17
C THR A 140 -1.28 6.68 11.86
N GLU A 141 -2.16 5.84 11.31
CA GLU A 141 -1.79 4.47 10.92
C GLU A 141 -0.79 4.45 9.76
N CYS A 142 -1.00 5.28 8.73
CA CYS A 142 -0.08 5.37 7.58
C CYS A 142 1.33 5.79 8.02
N LEU A 143 1.45 6.82 8.88
CA LEU A 143 2.75 7.34 9.31
C LEU A 143 3.57 6.37 10.16
N LYS A 144 2.95 5.35 10.78
CA LYS A 144 3.70 4.29 11.49
C LYS A 144 4.64 3.53 10.56
N LEU A 145 4.26 3.37 9.29
CA LEU A 145 5.05 2.66 8.29
C LEU A 145 6.20 3.49 7.72
N PHE A 146 6.08 4.82 7.72
CA PHE A 146 7.00 5.74 7.05
C PHE A 146 7.77 6.61 8.05
N THR A 147 8.18 6.04 9.18
CA THR A 147 9.01 6.75 10.16
C THR A 147 10.49 6.71 9.78
N ILE A 148 11.33 7.55 10.41
CA ILE A 148 12.80 7.45 10.28
C ILE A 148 13.32 6.03 10.61
N GLY A 149 12.56 5.22 11.34
CA GLY A 149 12.92 3.86 11.69
C GLY A 149 13.17 2.97 10.46
N ILE A 150 12.56 3.27 9.30
CA ILE A 150 12.79 2.50 8.07
C ILE A 150 14.24 2.57 7.58
N TRP A 151 15.01 3.57 8.02
CA TRP A 151 16.45 3.68 7.73
C TRP A 151 17.31 2.65 8.47
N SER A 152 16.71 1.73 9.25
CA SER A 152 17.37 0.49 9.65
C SER A 152 17.63 -0.43 8.47
N ASN A 153 16.89 -0.27 7.36
CA ASN A 153 16.99 -1.09 6.17
C ASN A 153 17.93 -0.50 5.11
N LEU A 154 18.56 0.65 5.34
CA LEU A 154 19.60 1.16 4.44
C LEU A 154 20.78 0.17 4.39
N ALA A 155 21.29 -0.09 3.20
CA ALA A 155 22.33 -1.09 2.97
C ALA A 155 23.62 -0.79 3.76
N TYR A 156 23.95 0.49 3.93
CA TYR A 156 25.16 0.92 4.65
C TYR A 156 24.84 1.98 5.70
N GLU A 157 25.30 1.74 6.93
CA GLU A 157 25.21 2.72 8.02
C GLU A 157 25.92 4.05 7.69
N SER A 158 27.03 3.99 6.96
CA SER A 158 27.79 5.18 6.54
C SER A 158 26.93 6.19 5.77
N ARG A 159 25.98 5.72 4.95
CA ARG A 159 25.05 6.57 4.20
C ARG A 159 24.15 7.37 5.16
N ARG A 160 23.59 6.69 6.16
CA ARG A 160 22.77 7.30 7.20
C ARG A 160 23.57 8.34 8.01
N GLU A 161 24.81 8.00 8.37
CA GLU A 161 25.70 8.89 9.12
C GLU A 161 26.10 10.15 8.34
N GLN A 162 26.29 10.04 7.03
CA GLN A 162 26.50 11.20 6.14
C GLN A 162 25.28 12.12 6.16
N ILE A 163 24.07 11.58 5.97
CA ILE A 163 22.82 12.35 6.01
C ILE A 163 22.65 13.04 7.38
N PHE A 164 23.02 12.37 8.47
CA PHE A 164 22.99 12.98 9.81
C PHE A 164 24.01 14.10 10.02
N THR A 165 25.11 14.09 9.27
CA THR A 165 26.10 15.17 9.30
C THR A 165 25.52 16.41 8.63
N ASP A 166 24.87 16.24 7.49
CA ASP A 166 24.21 17.32 6.74
C ASP A 166 22.96 17.83 7.48
N TYR A 167 22.25 16.94 8.18
CA TYR A 167 21.01 17.25 8.90
C TYR A 167 21.01 16.70 10.34
N PRO A 168 21.67 17.39 11.30
CA PRO A 168 21.84 16.89 12.68
C PRO A 168 20.55 16.63 13.45
N PHE A 169 19.44 17.28 13.10
CA PHE A 169 18.15 17.03 13.73
C PHE A 169 17.60 15.62 13.43
N LEU A 170 17.97 15.02 12.29
CA LEU A 170 17.58 13.65 11.95
C LEU A 170 18.24 12.63 12.88
N ARG A 171 19.48 12.86 13.31
CA ARG A 171 20.15 12.03 14.32
C ARG A 171 19.36 12.00 15.63
N LYS A 172 18.82 13.14 16.07
CA LYS A 172 17.98 13.21 17.27
C LYS A 172 16.70 12.38 17.10
N LEU A 173 16.05 12.47 15.94
CA LEU A 173 14.83 11.71 15.63
C LEU A 173 15.12 10.19 15.58
N TRP A 174 16.23 9.80 14.96
CA TRP A 174 16.69 8.40 14.90
C TRP A 174 16.95 7.83 16.30
N ASN A 175 17.70 8.56 17.12
CA ASN A 175 17.99 8.17 18.50
C ASN A 175 16.70 8.04 19.34
N SER A 176 15.75 8.96 19.17
CA SER A 176 14.43 8.88 19.82
C SER A 176 13.65 7.65 19.38
N SER A 177 13.61 7.37 18.08
CA SER A 177 12.95 6.18 17.52
C SER A 177 13.55 4.88 18.09
N ASN A 178 14.88 4.79 18.16
CA ASN A 178 15.56 3.62 18.73
C ASN A 178 15.39 3.50 20.25
N LYS A 179 15.33 4.62 20.97
CA LYS A 179 15.00 4.61 22.39
C LYS A 179 13.58 4.07 22.62
N LYS A 180 12.60 4.49 21.80
CA LYS A 180 11.22 3.96 21.85
C LYS A 180 11.20 2.46 21.61
N LEU A 181 11.94 1.98 20.62
CA LEU A 181 12.05 0.54 20.33
C LEU A 181 12.69 -0.24 21.48
N ALA A 182 13.77 0.28 22.09
CA ALA A 182 14.47 -0.38 23.19
C ALA A 182 13.65 -0.42 24.50
N ALA A 183 12.76 0.54 24.70
CA ALA A 183 11.89 0.63 25.87
C ALA A 183 10.56 -0.14 25.72
N ALA A 184 10.24 -0.65 24.53
CA ALA A 184 9.01 -1.37 24.25
C ALA A 184 9.02 -2.77 24.90
N ASN A 185 7.84 -3.27 25.28
CA ASN A 185 7.67 -4.68 25.63
C ASN A 185 7.78 -5.57 24.37
N GLU A 186 7.84 -6.89 24.55
CA GLU A 186 8.12 -7.81 23.43
C GLU A 186 7.12 -7.67 22.27
N SER A 187 5.81 -7.70 22.57
CA SER A 187 4.76 -7.57 21.55
C SER A 187 4.81 -6.22 20.81
N ALA A 188 5.00 -5.11 21.53
CA ALA A 188 5.11 -3.80 20.89
C ALA A 188 6.42 -3.67 20.09
N LYS A 189 7.50 -4.33 20.53
CA LYS A 189 8.79 -4.34 19.83
C LYS A 189 8.70 -5.11 18.51
N GLU A 190 8.07 -6.28 18.51
CA GLU A 190 7.78 -7.05 17.29
C GLU A 190 7.00 -6.20 16.28
N GLN A 191 5.95 -5.54 16.75
CA GLN A 191 5.12 -4.65 15.93
C GLN A 191 5.92 -3.47 15.34
N LEU A 192 6.74 -2.80 16.16
CA LEU A 192 7.60 -1.70 15.68
C LEU A 192 8.66 -2.17 14.69
N LEU A 193 9.26 -3.36 14.89
CA LEU A 193 10.21 -3.94 13.95
C LEU A 193 9.53 -4.28 12.64
N TYR A 194 8.33 -4.87 12.71
CA TYR A 194 7.54 -5.18 11.54
C TYR A 194 7.24 -3.91 10.72
N GLU A 195 6.71 -2.86 11.35
CA GLU A 195 6.42 -1.58 10.70
C GLU A 195 7.65 -0.95 10.04
N ARG A 196 8.83 -1.04 10.69
CA ARG A 196 10.10 -0.52 10.12
C ARG A 196 10.56 -1.29 8.89
N ASN A 197 10.33 -2.60 8.85
CA ASN A 197 10.82 -3.48 7.79
C ASN A 197 9.81 -3.65 6.65
N TRP A 198 8.53 -3.38 6.91
CA TRP A 198 7.43 -3.66 5.98
C TRP A 198 7.65 -3.08 4.58
N LEU A 199 8.05 -1.80 4.47
CA LEU A 199 8.27 -1.19 3.17
C LEU A 199 9.41 -1.86 2.39
N CYS A 200 10.51 -2.24 3.05
CA CYS A 200 11.60 -2.97 2.42
C CYS A 200 11.15 -4.35 1.92
N LEU A 201 10.36 -5.07 2.74
CA LEU A 201 9.77 -6.36 2.35
C LEU A 201 8.83 -6.22 1.14
N LEU A 202 7.96 -5.20 1.14
CA LEU A 202 7.07 -4.90 0.04
C LEU A 202 7.85 -4.58 -1.24
N LEU A 203 8.91 -3.76 -1.16
CA LEU A 203 9.75 -3.41 -2.30
C LEU A 203 10.45 -4.64 -2.90
N ASN A 204 10.96 -5.53 -2.05
CA ASN A 204 11.58 -6.78 -2.50
C ASN A 204 10.57 -7.70 -3.20
N SER A 205 9.38 -7.85 -2.63
CA SER A 205 8.30 -8.62 -3.24
C SER A 205 7.87 -8.00 -4.58
N PHE A 206 7.69 -6.68 -4.61
CA PHE A 206 7.35 -5.92 -5.82
C PHE A 206 8.37 -6.15 -6.94
N VAL A 207 9.66 -5.96 -6.69
CA VAL A 207 10.70 -6.18 -7.71
C VAL A 207 10.68 -7.63 -8.20
N SER A 208 10.51 -8.60 -7.30
CA SER A 208 10.39 -10.02 -7.67
C SER A 208 9.18 -10.25 -8.60
N GLN A 209 8.01 -9.69 -8.29
CA GLN A 209 6.82 -9.80 -9.14
C GLN A 209 6.98 -9.06 -10.47
N LEU A 210 7.60 -7.88 -10.47
CA LEU A 210 7.86 -7.08 -11.67
C LEU A 210 8.75 -7.84 -12.68
N TYR A 211 9.76 -8.55 -12.18
CA TYR A 211 10.68 -9.34 -13.01
C TYR A 211 10.08 -10.65 -13.53
N LYS A 212 8.91 -11.07 -13.03
CA LYS A 212 8.15 -12.18 -13.64
C LYS A 212 7.42 -11.75 -14.92
N ILE A 213 7.32 -10.45 -15.20
CA ILE A 213 6.75 -9.94 -16.45
C ILE A 213 7.81 -10.05 -17.56
N PRO A 214 7.65 -10.97 -18.53
CA PRO A 214 8.64 -11.23 -19.56
C PRO A 214 8.78 -10.08 -20.57
N ALA A 215 9.88 -10.07 -21.31
CA ALA A 215 10.11 -9.13 -22.42
C ALA A 215 9.15 -9.35 -23.59
N GLU A 216 8.72 -10.60 -23.81
CA GLU A 216 7.84 -11.00 -24.90
C GLU A 216 6.85 -12.07 -24.40
N GLY A 217 5.68 -12.17 -25.04
CA GLY A 217 4.66 -13.16 -24.71
C GLY A 217 3.46 -12.60 -23.95
N GLU A 218 2.54 -13.50 -23.61
CA GLU A 218 1.36 -13.20 -22.79
C GLU A 218 1.73 -13.14 -21.31
N VAL A 219 1.03 -12.29 -20.58
CA VAL A 219 1.25 -12.04 -19.15
C VAL A 219 -0.11 -11.98 -18.48
N ASP A 220 -0.20 -12.52 -17.28
CA ASP A 220 -1.40 -12.39 -16.45
C ASP A 220 -1.69 -10.89 -16.20
N ASN A 221 -2.89 -10.45 -16.58
CA ASN A 221 -3.36 -9.09 -16.35
C ASN A 221 -3.36 -8.71 -14.85
N ARG A 222 -3.57 -9.68 -13.95
CA ARG A 222 -3.51 -9.43 -12.50
C ARG A 222 -2.09 -9.09 -12.05
N LEU A 223 -1.08 -9.72 -12.64
CA LEU A 223 0.32 -9.40 -12.35
C LEU A 223 0.67 -7.99 -12.82
N ILE A 224 0.23 -7.60 -14.02
CA ILE A 224 0.41 -6.23 -14.52
C ILE A 224 -0.29 -5.25 -13.58
N LYS A 225 -1.57 -5.48 -13.27
CA LYS A 225 -2.38 -4.59 -12.43
C LYS A 225 -1.82 -4.43 -11.02
N TYR A 226 -1.34 -5.52 -10.41
CA TYR A 226 -0.69 -5.47 -9.11
C TYR A 226 0.55 -4.56 -9.13
N ASN A 227 1.43 -4.72 -10.12
CA ASN A 227 2.62 -3.88 -10.24
C ASN A 227 2.29 -2.41 -10.56
N GLU A 228 1.25 -2.13 -11.35
CA GLU A 228 0.75 -0.78 -11.57
C GLU A 228 0.29 -0.13 -10.26
N LEU A 229 -0.48 -0.85 -9.43
CA LEU A 229 -0.95 -0.35 -8.14
C LEU A 229 0.20 -0.14 -7.14
N ILE A 230 1.22 -1.00 -7.12
CA ILE A 230 2.40 -0.77 -6.29
C ILE A 230 3.13 0.50 -6.73
N LEU A 231 3.32 0.72 -8.04
CA LEU A 231 3.93 1.96 -8.52
C LEU A 231 3.08 3.18 -8.19
N GLU A 232 1.75 3.11 -8.32
CA GLU A 232 0.83 4.17 -7.91
C GLU A 232 0.97 4.48 -6.41
N PHE A 233 1.06 3.45 -5.58
CA PHE A 233 1.31 3.60 -4.15
C PHE A 233 2.66 4.27 -3.86
N LEU A 234 3.75 3.85 -4.52
CA LEU A 234 5.07 4.47 -4.36
C LEU A 234 5.07 5.93 -4.83
N ILE A 235 4.40 6.24 -5.94
CA ILE A 235 4.22 7.62 -6.43
C ILE A 235 3.45 8.44 -5.38
N ALA A 236 2.36 7.91 -4.81
CA ALA A 236 1.61 8.60 -3.77
C ALA A 236 2.52 8.94 -2.56
N LEU A 237 3.34 7.99 -2.10
CA LEU A 237 4.31 8.22 -1.03
C LEU A 237 5.34 9.30 -1.38
N GLU A 238 5.83 9.31 -2.61
CA GLU A 238 6.81 10.28 -3.10
C GLU A 238 6.22 11.68 -3.33
N THR A 239 4.92 11.79 -3.60
CA THR A 239 4.23 13.08 -3.81
C THR A 239 3.91 13.82 -2.51
N GLN A 240 3.90 13.11 -1.39
CA GLN A 240 3.48 13.66 -0.11
C GLN A 240 4.68 13.86 0.83
N PHE A 241 4.91 15.11 1.27
CA PHE A 241 6.13 15.47 2.01
C PHE A 241 6.37 14.62 3.28
N SER A 242 5.32 14.36 4.06
CA SER A 242 5.46 13.62 5.33
C SER A 242 5.92 12.17 5.16
N THR A 243 5.63 11.55 4.02
CA THR A 243 6.06 10.19 3.67
C THR A 243 7.38 10.22 2.90
N ARG A 244 7.48 11.09 1.88
CA ARG A 244 8.66 11.27 1.02
C ARG A 244 9.94 11.45 1.83
N ARG A 245 9.87 12.23 2.91
CA ARG A 245 11.00 12.61 3.77
C ARG A 245 11.94 11.47 4.16
N PHE A 246 11.42 10.27 4.38
CA PHE A 246 12.23 9.08 4.69
C PHE A 246 12.19 8.04 3.58
N VAL A 247 11.06 7.96 2.85
CA VAL A 247 10.84 6.97 1.79
C VAL A 247 11.79 7.20 0.60
N ASN A 248 11.98 8.43 0.13
CA ASN A 248 12.81 8.70 -1.05
C ASN A 248 14.26 8.21 -0.87
N THR A 249 14.83 8.44 0.32
CA THR A 249 16.17 7.94 0.66
C THR A 249 16.27 6.42 0.59
N LEU A 250 15.21 5.70 1.01
CA LEU A 250 15.18 4.24 0.97
C LEU A 250 15.03 3.74 -0.48
N LEU A 251 14.16 4.36 -1.28
CA LEU A 251 13.97 4.01 -2.69
C LEU A 251 15.25 4.19 -3.50
N ASP A 252 15.99 5.28 -3.26
CA ASP A 252 17.30 5.51 -3.89
C ASP A 252 18.31 4.47 -3.43
N ASP A 253 18.40 4.18 -2.13
CA ASP A 253 19.34 3.17 -1.61
C ASP A 253 19.10 1.77 -2.19
N HIS A 254 17.83 1.39 -2.37
CA HIS A 254 17.45 0.10 -2.96
C HIS A 254 17.42 0.12 -4.49
N GLN A 255 17.76 1.26 -5.12
CA GLN A 255 17.82 1.42 -6.57
C GLN A 255 16.50 1.07 -7.27
N ILE A 256 15.36 1.34 -6.63
CA ILE A 256 14.04 0.88 -7.10
C ILE A 256 13.73 1.39 -8.51
N VAL A 257 13.98 2.68 -8.78
CA VAL A 257 13.77 3.26 -10.12
C VAL A 257 14.63 2.58 -11.18
N MET A 258 15.90 2.32 -10.88
CA MET A 258 16.82 1.64 -11.81
C MET A 258 16.36 0.20 -12.08
N LEU A 259 15.98 -0.54 -11.02
CA LEU A 259 15.47 -1.91 -11.15
C LEU A 259 14.20 -1.96 -12.01
N CYS A 260 13.29 -0.99 -11.85
CA CYS A 260 12.11 -0.85 -12.69
C CYS A 260 12.45 -0.55 -14.15
N GLN A 261 13.42 0.32 -14.42
CA GLN A 261 13.85 0.67 -15.78
C GLN A 261 14.61 -0.46 -16.48
N MET A 262 15.27 -1.34 -15.72
CA MET A 262 16.00 -2.50 -16.25
C MET A 262 15.13 -3.76 -16.39
N ALA A 263 13.91 -3.76 -15.84
CA ALA A 263 13.06 -4.94 -15.84
C ALA A 263 12.64 -5.36 -17.27
N PRO A 264 12.46 -6.68 -17.52
CA PRO A 264 12.24 -7.21 -18.87
C PRO A 264 11.02 -6.61 -19.60
N PHE A 265 9.94 -6.31 -18.88
CA PHE A 265 8.71 -5.75 -19.44
C PHE A 265 8.91 -4.46 -20.25
N ASN A 266 10.01 -3.72 -20.03
CA ASN A 266 10.30 -2.51 -20.79
C ASN A 266 10.50 -2.79 -22.28
N GLN A 267 10.89 -4.00 -22.65
CA GLN A 267 11.06 -4.42 -24.05
C GLN A 267 9.72 -4.79 -24.71
N GLN A 268 8.68 -5.03 -23.90
CA GLN A 268 7.38 -5.50 -24.38
C GLN A 268 6.65 -4.41 -25.17
N LYS A 269 6.08 -4.80 -26.32
CA LYS A 269 5.40 -3.87 -27.26
C LYS A 269 3.88 -3.89 -27.14
N THR A 270 3.33 -4.73 -26.27
CA THR A 270 1.89 -4.86 -26.05
C THR A 270 1.32 -3.61 -25.40
N LYS A 271 0.14 -3.17 -25.86
CA LYS A 271 -0.51 -1.96 -25.33
C LYS A 271 -0.85 -2.06 -23.83
N SER A 272 -1.09 -3.26 -23.31
CA SER A 272 -1.42 -3.52 -21.90
C SER A 272 -0.33 -3.08 -20.91
N ILE A 273 0.92 -2.97 -21.35
CA ILE A 273 2.06 -2.57 -20.52
C ILE A 273 2.30 -1.05 -20.53
N GLY A 274 1.59 -0.32 -21.39
CA GLY A 274 1.81 1.12 -21.57
C GLY A 274 1.65 1.93 -20.29
N LEU A 275 0.65 1.60 -19.46
CA LEU A 275 0.43 2.28 -18.18
C LEU A 275 1.57 1.97 -17.19
N LEU A 276 1.95 0.70 -17.03
CA LEU A 276 3.06 0.30 -16.18
C LEU A 276 4.36 1.06 -16.51
N LYS A 277 4.69 1.20 -17.80
CA LYS A 277 5.84 2.01 -18.27
C LYS A 277 5.72 3.47 -17.87
N SER A 278 4.56 4.08 -18.12
CA SER A 278 4.30 5.48 -17.76
C SER A 278 4.40 5.74 -16.26
N LEU A 279 4.00 4.78 -15.43
CA LEU A 279 4.11 4.85 -13.98
C LEU A 279 5.58 4.79 -13.54
N VAL A 280 6.42 3.97 -14.18
CA VAL A 280 7.87 3.97 -13.91
C VAL A 280 8.50 5.32 -14.24
N ASP A 281 8.13 5.92 -15.37
CA ASP A 281 8.63 7.25 -15.75
C ASP A 281 8.18 8.34 -14.75
N THR A 282 6.94 8.23 -14.26
CA THR A 282 6.40 9.16 -13.27
C THR A 282 7.09 9.00 -11.91
N LEU A 283 7.34 7.77 -11.46
CA LEU A 283 8.10 7.51 -10.25
C LEU A 283 9.54 8.05 -10.37
N ALA A 284 10.18 7.87 -11.53
CA ALA A 284 11.52 8.39 -11.80
C ALA A 284 11.57 9.93 -11.73
N LEU A 285 10.52 10.61 -12.19
CA LEU A 285 10.38 12.06 -12.08
C LEU A 285 10.29 12.50 -10.61
N TYR A 286 9.40 11.89 -9.83
CA TYR A 286 9.23 12.25 -8.42
C TYR A 286 10.45 11.91 -7.57
N ALA A 287 11.09 10.76 -7.77
CA ALA A 287 12.31 10.39 -7.03
C ALA A 287 13.44 11.42 -7.18
N LYS A 288 13.50 12.13 -8.32
CA LYS A 288 14.49 13.16 -8.64
C LYS A 288 13.95 14.59 -8.50
N LEU A 289 12.78 14.78 -7.89
CA LEU A 289 12.21 16.10 -7.69
C LEU A 289 13.19 17.00 -6.94
N GLU A 290 13.43 18.21 -7.43
CA GLU A 290 14.40 19.16 -6.89
C GLU A 290 13.86 19.85 -5.62
N VAL A 291 13.56 19.05 -4.60
CA VAL A 291 13.10 19.48 -3.28
C VAL A 291 13.98 18.82 -2.24
N ASN A 292 14.33 19.57 -1.21
CA ASN A 292 14.99 19.02 -0.06
C ASN A 292 13.99 18.19 0.77
N ASP A 293 14.13 16.86 0.73
CA ASP A 293 13.21 15.94 1.41
C ASP A 293 13.11 16.15 2.92
N HIS A 294 14.11 16.77 3.55
CA HIS A 294 14.18 16.91 5.00
C HIS A 294 13.70 18.28 5.50
N THR A 295 13.86 19.33 4.69
CA THR A 295 13.41 20.70 5.03
C THR A 295 12.13 21.10 4.29
N GLY A 296 11.79 20.43 3.20
CA GLY A 296 10.66 20.77 2.32
C GLY A 296 10.91 21.99 1.43
N ALA A 297 12.11 22.57 1.47
CA ALA A 297 12.47 23.69 0.63
C ALA A 297 12.71 23.23 -0.81
N ALA A 298 12.12 23.94 -1.78
CA ALA A 298 12.50 23.77 -3.18
C ALA A 298 13.98 24.13 -3.35
N LEU A 299 14.72 23.30 -4.10
CA LEU A 299 16.10 23.61 -4.45
C LEU A 299 16.08 24.63 -5.59
N SER A 300 16.92 25.66 -5.47
CA SER A 300 17.21 26.52 -6.61
C SER A 300 18.03 25.76 -7.65
N ASN A 301 17.98 26.20 -8.92
CA ASN A 301 18.80 25.63 -10.00
C ASN A 301 20.29 25.59 -9.66
N ILE A 302 20.77 26.55 -8.86
CA ILE A 302 22.17 26.60 -8.41
C ILE A 302 22.44 25.49 -7.40
N GLU A 303 21.57 25.32 -6.39
CA GLU A 303 21.71 24.26 -5.38
C GLU A 303 21.59 22.86 -6.00
N ALA A 304 20.67 22.65 -6.94
CA ALA A 304 20.55 21.39 -7.68
C ALA A 304 21.84 21.09 -8.48
N LEU A 305 22.39 22.10 -9.15
CA LEU A 305 23.64 21.98 -9.90
C LEU A 305 24.86 21.74 -8.99
N GLU A 306 24.92 22.41 -7.85
CA GLU A 306 25.95 22.24 -6.83
C GLU A 306 25.93 20.81 -6.28
N ALA A 307 24.74 20.31 -5.91
CA ALA A 307 24.55 18.94 -5.43
C ALA A 307 24.98 17.91 -6.47
N HIS A 308 24.60 18.10 -7.74
CA HIS A 308 25.02 17.25 -8.84
C HIS A 308 26.55 17.25 -9.03
N ARG A 309 27.19 18.42 -8.98
CA ARG A 309 28.65 18.53 -9.06
C ARG A 309 29.34 17.83 -7.90
N GLN A 310 28.84 17.98 -6.67
CA GLN A 310 29.40 17.31 -5.51
C GLN A 310 29.31 15.78 -5.63
N GLN A 311 28.22 15.25 -6.18
CA GLN A 311 28.11 13.82 -6.48
C GLN A 311 29.17 13.37 -7.50
N LEU A 312 29.38 14.14 -8.57
CA LEU A 312 30.41 13.82 -9.57
C LEU A 312 31.82 13.84 -8.99
N VAL A 313 32.14 14.81 -8.13
CA VAL A 313 33.45 14.89 -7.46
C VAL A 313 33.69 13.67 -6.56
N LYS A 314 32.66 13.14 -5.88
CA LYS A 314 32.80 11.94 -5.03
C LYS A 314 33.06 10.65 -5.83
N LEU A 315 32.77 10.64 -7.14
CA LEU A 315 32.96 9.49 -8.03
C LEU A 315 34.30 9.51 -8.79
N GLN A 316 35.04 10.62 -8.72
CA GLN A 316 36.37 10.79 -9.32
C GLN A 316 37.47 10.46 -8.31
#